data_AF-A0A1G5QYD8-F1
#
_entry.id   AF-A0A1G5QYD8-F1
#
_cell.length_a   1.000
_cell.length_b   1.000
_cell.length_c   1.000
_cell.angle_alpha   90.00
_cell.angle_beta   90.00
_cell.angle_gamma   90.00
#
_symmetry.space_group_name_H-M   'P 1'
#
loop_
_entity.id
_entity.type
_entity.pdbx_description
1 polymer ?
#
loop_
_entity_poly.entity_id
_entity_poly.type
_entity_poly.pdbx_seq_one_letter_code
_entity_poly.pdbx_strand_id
1 'polypeptide(L)'
;MISRMIIGVVLLFGILLLSLPKRDEDSLAKIASTSMLMCTLDFRERVARQVIRGEPVDSEFRNKCPDLIAALEVSQRGKMVISGKQHQVKLTLSPVVEGNTIRWSCQGEPAAAVTKLCKL
;
A
#
# COMPACT_ATOMS: atom_id res chain seq x y z
N MET A 1 -47.67 -8.13 23.73
CA MET A 1 -46.67 -9.21 23.48
C MET A 1 -45.61 -8.82 22.44
N ILE A 2 -45.96 -8.11 21.37
CA ILE A 2 -45.02 -7.69 20.30
C ILE A 2 -43.89 -6.76 20.81
N SER A 3 -44.18 -5.80 21.68
CA SER A 3 -43.19 -4.85 22.21
C SER A 3 -42.03 -5.51 22.98
N ARG A 4 -42.29 -6.57 23.77
CA ARG A 4 -41.23 -7.34 24.47
C ARG A 4 -40.34 -8.13 23.50
N MET A 5 -40.89 -8.56 22.36
CA MET A 5 -40.15 -9.30 21.33
C MET A 5 -39.22 -8.37 20.54
N ILE A 6 -39.70 -7.16 20.21
CA ILE A 6 -38.92 -6.13 19.51
C ILE A 6 -37.71 -5.70 20.34
N ILE A 7 -37.88 -5.49 21.65
CA ILE A 7 -36.77 -5.12 22.55
C ILE A 7 -35.68 -6.19 22.55
N GLY A 8 -36.07 -7.47 22.59
CA GLY A 8 -35.11 -8.58 22.51
C GLY A 8 -34.33 -8.60 21.20
N VAL A 9 -34.99 -8.37 20.06
CA VAL A 9 -34.33 -8.32 18.74
C VAL A 9 -33.36 -7.15 18.62
N VAL A 10 -33.75 -5.95 19.09
CA VAL A 10 -32.90 -4.75 19.06
C VAL A 10 -31.67 -4.91 19.95
N LEU A 11 -31.82 -5.51 21.14
CA LEU A 11 -30.69 -5.79 22.03
C LEU A 11 -29.72 -6.81 21.42
N LEU A 12 -30.27 -7.85 20.80
CA LEU A 12 -29.45 -8.88 20.14
C LEU A 12 -28.67 -8.29 18.95
N PHE A 13 -29.30 -7.43 18.16
CA PHE A 13 -28.65 -6.70 17.08
C PHE A 13 -27.58 -5.73 17.61
N GLY A 14 -27.85 -5.03 18.72
CA GLY A 14 -26.87 -4.15 19.35
C GLY A 14 -25.61 -4.88 19.81
N ILE A 15 -25.77 -6.06 20.42
CA ILE A 15 -24.63 -6.91 20.84
C ILE A 15 -23.87 -7.46 19.62
N LEU A 16 -24.58 -7.89 18.58
CA LEU A 16 -23.99 -8.33 17.31
C LEU A 16 -23.19 -7.22 16.63
N LEU A 17 -23.70 -5.99 16.62
CA LEU A 17 -23.01 -4.82 16.07
C LEU A 17 -21.76 -4.44 16.88
N LEU A 18 -21.80 -4.59 18.20
CA LEU A 18 -20.62 -4.41 19.07
C LEU A 18 -19.59 -5.56 18.89
N SER A 19 -20.05 -6.74 18.48
CA SER A 19 -19.21 -7.90 18.15
C SER A 19 -18.73 -7.90 16.70
N LEU A 20 -19.14 -6.92 15.88
CA LEU A 20 -18.55 -6.75 14.56
C LEU A 20 -17.06 -6.43 14.78
N PRO A 21 -16.16 -7.25 14.21
CA PRO A 21 -14.74 -7.01 14.37
C PRO A 21 -14.45 -5.60 13.84
N LYS A 22 -13.95 -4.72 14.71
CA LYS A 22 -13.30 -3.49 14.26
C LYS A 22 -12.28 -3.95 13.22
N ARG A 23 -12.49 -3.56 11.96
CA ARG A 23 -11.64 -3.94 10.82
C ARG A 23 -10.20 -3.84 11.29
N ASP A 24 -9.56 -5.00 11.39
CA ASP A 24 -8.23 -5.16 11.94
C ASP A 24 -7.31 -4.13 11.25
N GLU A 25 -6.82 -3.14 11.99
CA GLU A 25 -6.01 -2.03 11.45
C GLU A 25 -4.84 -2.56 10.63
N ASP A 26 -4.28 -3.71 11.03
CA ASP A 26 -3.21 -4.40 10.31
C ASP A 26 -3.66 -4.94 8.95
N SER A 27 -4.91 -5.39 8.84
CA SER A 27 -5.49 -5.83 7.57
C SER A 27 -5.75 -4.63 6.64
N LEU A 28 -6.20 -3.50 7.19
CA LEU A 28 -6.36 -2.26 6.42
C LEU A 28 -5.02 -1.72 5.92
N ALA A 29 -3.99 -1.72 6.76
CA ALA A 29 -2.65 -1.27 6.39
C ALA A 29 -2.03 -2.15 5.28
N LYS A 30 -2.27 -3.47 5.30
CA LYS A 30 -1.87 -4.39 4.21
C LYS A 30 -2.62 -4.15 2.91
N ILE A 31 -3.92 -3.86 2.97
CA ILE A 31 -4.71 -3.54 1.77
C ILE A 31 -4.24 -2.20 1.19
N ALA A 32 -3.98 -1.21 2.05
CA ALA A 32 -3.45 0.09 1.64
C ALA A 32 -2.07 -0.06 0.97
N SER A 33 -1.15 -0.84 1.55
CA SER A 33 0.18 -1.03 0.95
C SER A 33 0.14 -1.75 -0.41
N THR A 34 -0.73 -2.75 -0.56
CA THR A 34 -0.97 -3.41 -1.87
C THR A 34 -1.51 -2.40 -2.89
N SER A 35 -2.50 -1.60 -2.49
CA SER A 35 -3.12 -0.62 -3.38
C SER A 35 -2.13 0.45 -3.81
N MET A 36 -1.27 0.92 -2.89
CA MET A 36 -0.17 1.84 -3.21
C MET A 36 0.81 1.25 -4.22
N LEU A 37 1.19 -0.03 -4.09
CA LEU A 37 2.06 -0.71 -5.05
C LEU A 37 1.41 -0.83 -6.44
N MET A 38 0.10 -1.11 -6.49
CA MET A 38 -0.65 -1.15 -7.76
C MET A 38 -0.72 0.24 -8.41
N CYS A 39 -0.96 1.30 -7.62
CA CYS A 39 -0.98 2.68 -8.13
C CYS A 39 0.36 3.16 -8.69
N THR A 40 1.46 2.52 -8.31
CA THR A 40 2.83 2.87 -8.74
C THR A 40 3.39 1.94 -9.81
N LEU A 41 2.62 0.96 -10.29
CA LEU A 41 3.08 -0.06 -11.25
C LEU A 41 3.63 0.55 -12.54
N ASP A 42 2.81 1.35 -13.25
CA ASP A 42 3.21 2.01 -14.52
C ASP A 42 4.47 2.87 -14.34
N PHE A 43 4.58 3.54 -13.19
CA PHE A 43 5.71 4.41 -12.88
C PHE A 43 6.98 3.60 -12.63
N ARG A 44 6.89 2.52 -11.85
CA ARG A 44 8.01 1.58 -11.64
C ARG A 44 8.52 0.99 -12.94
N GLU A 45 7.65 0.67 -13.89
CA GLU A 45 8.07 0.16 -15.20
C GLU A 45 8.83 1.21 -16.03
N ARG A 46 8.45 2.48 -15.94
CA ARG A 46 9.20 3.57 -16.59
C ARG A 46 10.57 3.76 -15.95
N VAL A 47 10.61 3.82 -14.61
CA VAL A 47 11.86 3.91 -13.84
C VAL A 47 12.77 2.73 -14.15
N ALA A 48 12.23 1.49 -14.17
CA ALA A 48 13.00 0.30 -14.48
C ALA A 48 13.65 0.38 -15.87
N ARG A 49 12.92 0.85 -16.89
CA ARG A 49 13.49 1.03 -18.23
C ARG A 49 14.62 2.05 -18.27
N GLN A 50 14.48 3.18 -17.57
CA GLN A 50 15.55 4.20 -17.49
C GLN A 50 16.78 3.65 -16.76
N VAL A 51 16.58 2.94 -15.65
CA VAL A 51 17.67 2.33 -14.88
C VAL A 51 18.41 1.26 -15.69
N ILE A 52 17.70 0.39 -16.44
CA ILE A 52 18.34 -0.62 -17.31
C ILE A 52 19.17 0.05 -18.41
N ARG A 53 18.70 1.18 -18.95
CA ARG A 53 19.44 1.97 -19.96
C ARG A 53 20.63 2.75 -19.39
N GLY A 54 20.79 2.79 -18.06
CA GLY A 54 21.79 3.61 -17.40
C GLY A 54 21.49 5.11 -17.47
N GLU A 55 20.25 5.49 -17.78
CA GLU A 55 19.81 6.88 -17.86
C GLU A 55 19.41 7.39 -16.46
N PRO A 56 19.66 8.68 -16.15
CA PRO A 56 19.15 9.28 -14.92
C PRO A 56 17.62 9.27 -14.94
N VAL A 57 17.02 8.88 -13.83
CA VAL A 57 15.57 8.87 -13.68
C VAL A 57 15.06 10.30 -13.53
N ASP A 58 14.37 10.78 -14.56
CA ASP A 58 13.70 12.10 -14.61
C ASP A 58 12.17 11.95 -14.80
N SER A 59 11.63 10.76 -14.53
CA SER A 59 10.21 10.52 -14.66
C SER A 59 9.45 11.19 -13.52
N GLU A 60 8.48 12.05 -13.86
CA GLU A 60 7.55 12.62 -12.89
C GLU A 60 6.44 11.62 -12.51
N PHE A 61 6.16 11.50 -11.20
CA PHE A 61 5.07 10.68 -10.71
C PHE A 61 3.76 11.46 -10.67
N ARG A 62 2.80 11.05 -11.52
CA ARG A 62 1.42 11.54 -11.44
C ARG A 62 0.63 10.67 -10.49
N ASN A 63 0.34 11.19 -9.30
CA ASN A 63 -0.39 10.46 -8.27
C ASN A 63 -1.86 10.27 -8.65
N LYS A 64 -2.19 9.10 -9.20
CA LYS A 64 -3.58 8.68 -9.50
C LYS A 64 -4.37 8.26 -8.26
N CYS A 65 -3.71 8.15 -7.10
CA CYS A 65 -4.28 7.65 -5.85
C CYS A 65 -3.99 8.61 -4.67
N PRO A 66 -4.46 9.88 -4.73
CA PRO A 66 -4.13 10.92 -3.76
C PRO A 66 -4.70 10.69 -2.34
N ASP A 67 -5.65 9.77 -2.21
CA ASP A 67 -6.22 9.38 -0.92
C ASP A 67 -5.38 8.31 -0.20
N LEU A 68 -4.52 7.59 -0.95
CA LEU A 68 -3.68 6.52 -0.44
C LEU A 68 -2.22 6.94 -0.33
N ILE A 69 -1.69 7.63 -1.35
CA ILE A 69 -0.29 8.06 -1.42
C ILE A 69 -0.22 9.54 -1.08
N ALA A 70 0.46 9.88 0.02
CA ALA A 70 0.75 11.25 0.38
C ALA A 70 1.87 11.83 -0.49
N ALA A 71 2.93 11.05 -0.71
CA ALA A 71 4.08 11.45 -1.50
C ALA A 71 4.78 10.25 -2.12
N LEU A 72 5.46 10.48 -3.25
CA LEU A 72 6.38 9.54 -3.85
C LEU A 72 7.63 10.29 -4.28
N GLU A 73 8.77 9.88 -3.74
CA GLU A 73 10.08 10.40 -4.10
C GLU A 73 10.83 9.36 -4.93
N VAL A 74 11.55 9.80 -5.96
CA VAL A 74 12.41 8.95 -6.77
C VAL A 74 13.81 9.54 -6.85
N SER A 75 14.83 8.72 -6.63
CA SER A 75 16.22 9.14 -6.81
C SER A 75 16.66 8.95 -8.26
N GLN A 76 17.74 9.61 -8.66
CA GLN A 76 18.34 9.43 -10.00
C GLN A 76 18.76 7.99 -10.29
N ARG A 77 18.98 7.17 -9.24
CA ARG A 77 19.29 5.72 -9.35
C ARG A 77 18.04 4.83 -9.34
N GLY A 78 16.85 5.42 -9.39
CA GLY A 78 15.57 4.73 -9.41
C GLY A 78 15.11 4.18 -8.06
N LYS A 79 15.75 4.55 -6.95
CA LYS A 79 15.22 4.24 -5.60
C LYS A 79 13.96 5.06 -5.40
N MET A 80 12.86 4.39 -5.04
CA MET A 80 11.58 5.04 -4.81
C MET A 80 11.17 4.94 -3.35
N VAL A 81 10.63 6.01 -2.80
CA VAL A 81 10.07 6.05 -1.44
C VAL A 81 8.61 6.51 -1.56
N ILE A 82 7.69 5.62 -1.20
CA ILE A 82 6.25 5.86 -1.24
C ILE A 82 5.77 6.06 0.20
N SER A 83 5.21 7.22 0.47
CA SER A 83 4.64 7.56 1.77
C SER A 83 3.12 7.48 1.69
N GLY A 84 2.54 6.60 2.50
CA GLY A 84 1.10 6.45 2.63
C GLY A 84 0.48 7.62 3.39
N LYS A 85 -0.70 8.06 2.96
CA LYS A 85 -1.50 9.11 3.61
C LYS A 85 -2.27 8.56 4.81
N GLN A 86 -2.70 7.31 4.72
CA GLN A 86 -3.44 6.62 5.77
C GLN A 86 -2.56 5.55 6.43
N HIS A 87 -2.71 5.35 7.74
CA HIS A 87 -2.05 4.31 8.54
C HIS A 87 -0.50 4.37 8.61
N GLN A 88 0.11 5.54 8.31
CA GLN A 88 1.55 5.83 8.45
C GLN A 88 2.48 4.75 7.85
N VAL A 89 2.10 4.17 6.71
CA VAL A 89 2.91 3.16 6.02
C VAL A 89 3.89 3.82 5.07
N LYS A 90 5.17 3.47 5.18
CA LYS A 90 6.23 3.88 4.24
C LYS A 90 6.77 2.67 3.50
N LEU A 91 6.83 2.73 2.18
CA LEU A 91 7.43 1.70 1.34
C LEU A 91 8.68 2.25 0.65
N THR A 92 9.78 1.52 0.71
CA THR A 92 11.01 1.82 0.00
C THR A 92 11.27 0.73 -1.03
N LEU A 93 11.35 1.11 -2.29
CA LEU A 93 11.64 0.23 -3.42
C LEU A 93 13.03 0.58 -3.96
N SER A 94 13.91 -0.42 -4.03
CA SER A 94 15.25 -0.28 -4.58
C SER A 94 15.41 -1.20 -5.79
N PRO A 95 15.76 -0.67 -6.97
CA PRO A 95 15.97 -1.49 -8.15
C PRO A 95 17.30 -2.26 -8.01
N VAL A 96 17.26 -3.56 -8.29
CA VAL A 96 18.42 -4.46 -8.37
C VAL A 96 18.49 -4.96 -9.81
N VAL A 97 19.55 -4.60 -10.52
CA VAL A 97 19.75 -4.99 -11.92
C VAL A 97 20.34 -6.40 -11.97
N GLU A 98 19.64 -7.32 -12.62
CA GLU A 98 20.06 -8.72 -12.81
C GLU A 98 20.17 -9.01 -14.31
N GLY A 99 21.33 -8.72 -14.90
CA GLY A 99 21.53 -8.79 -16.34
C GLY A 99 20.70 -7.72 -17.07
N ASN A 100 19.69 -8.15 -17.83
CA ASN A 100 18.79 -7.25 -18.58
C ASN A 100 17.39 -7.11 -17.95
N THR A 101 17.22 -7.58 -16.70
CA THR A 101 15.97 -7.45 -15.95
C THR A 101 16.22 -6.66 -14.66
N ILE A 102 15.16 -6.09 -14.10
CA ILE A 102 15.18 -5.46 -12.78
C ILE A 102 14.33 -6.28 -11.83
N ARG A 103 14.93 -6.66 -10.71
CA ARG A 103 14.24 -7.12 -9.52
C ARG A 103 14.08 -5.94 -8.57
N TRP A 104 12.90 -5.78 -7.97
CA TRP A 104 12.64 -4.71 -7.03
C TRP A 104 12.78 -5.22 -5.61
N SER A 105 13.80 -4.78 -4.88
CA SER A 105 13.84 -4.97 -3.44
C SER A 105 12.84 -4.03 -2.78
N CYS A 106 11.85 -4.57 -2.09
CA CYS A 106 10.89 -3.76 -1.34
C CYS A 106 11.08 -3.93 0.16
N GLN A 107 11.10 -2.81 0.86
CA GLN A 107 11.08 -2.73 2.31
C GLN A 107 9.92 -1.84 2.72
N GLY A 108 9.35 -2.05 3.90
CA GLY A 108 8.39 -1.10 4.41
C GLY A 108 8.28 -1.08 5.91
N GLU A 109 7.76 0.03 6.40
CA GLU A 109 7.68 0.39 7.80
C GLU A 109 6.24 0.86 8.08
N PRO A 110 5.55 0.31 9.10
CA PRO A 110 5.97 -0.81 9.95
C PRO A 110 5.97 -2.15 9.21
N ALA A 111 6.90 -3.06 9.53
CA ALA A 111 7.08 -4.33 8.81
C ALA A 111 5.81 -5.21 8.77
N ALA A 112 4.93 -5.09 9.77
CA ALA A 112 3.66 -5.82 9.85
C ALA A 112 2.62 -5.34 8.81
N ALA A 113 2.69 -4.08 8.39
CA ALA A 113 1.79 -3.47 7.42
C ALA A 113 2.18 -3.75 5.95
N VAL A 114 3.37 -4.31 5.74
CA VAL A 114 3.90 -4.60 4.41
C VAL A 114 3.41 -5.96 3.94
N THR A 115 2.84 -6.01 2.73
CA THR A 115 2.33 -7.26 2.17
C THR A 115 3.44 -8.18 1.70
N LYS A 116 3.10 -9.47 1.49
CA LYS A 116 3.99 -10.46 0.86
C LYS A 116 4.50 -10.02 -0.52
N LEU A 117 3.86 -9.05 -1.18
CA LEU A 117 4.29 -8.52 -2.48
C LEU A 117 5.62 -7.76 -2.41
N CYS A 118 6.04 -7.33 -1.22
CA CYS A 118 7.38 -6.79 -0.99
C CYS A 118 8.43 -7.85 -0.64
N LYS A 119 8.04 -9.13 -0.55
CA LYS A 119 8.94 -10.26 -0.27
C LYS A 119 9.29 -11.07 -1.53
N LEU A 120 9.04 -10.53 -2.72
CA LEU A 120 9.36 -11.15 -4.01
C LEU A 120 10.75 -10.70 -4.50
#